data_AF-A0A0L7L2C4-F1
#
_entry.id   AF-A0A0L7L2C4-F1
#
_cell.length_a   1.000
_cell.length_b   1.000
_cell.length_c   1.000
_cell.angle_alpha   90.00
_cell.angle_beta   90.00
_cell.angle_gamma   90.00
#
_symmetry.space_group_name_H-M   'P 1'
#
loop_
_entity.id
_entity.type
_entity.pdbx_description
1 polymer ?
#
loop_
_entity_poly.entity_id
_entity_poly.type
_entity_poly.pdbx_seq_one_letter_code
_entity_poly.pdbx_strand_id
1 'polypeptide(L)'
;MAQGVNTIPCPRDVTNEQLMKILNSSDPSSYRVPMSIGEGRTESDKSGSPCTVYDVAINSEFFKKVEKDVLFQTFFLTVVFEGLQDKYQCELDVQKSTILKNRKSIGTLQSHRIQIRDIKTTESALKAPLIEEIGEKPAPVTKKPELVYRMRREPPIGEIEYLIAEFKIPASVEFKDLNLEVGEDRLVLDSKGMFEMIDFFLPCSVDQEYIDAQLNRNND
;
A
#
# COMPACT_ATOMS: atom_id res chain seq x y z
N MET A 1 -3.30 -18.66 -15.37
CA MET A 1 -4.02 -17.47 -15.85
C MET A 1 -4.09 -16.50 -14.67
N ALA A 2 -3.32 -15.40 -14.71
CA ALA A 2 -3.23 -14.46 -13.60
C ALA A 2 -4.43 -13.50 -13.63
N GLN A 3 -5.46 -13.79 -12.83
CA GLN A 3 -6.52 -12.83 -12.52
C GLN A 3 -6.04 -12.01 -11.31
N GLY A 4 -5.68 -10.74 -11.54
CA GLY A 4 -5.24 -9.88 -10.44
C GLY A 4 -4.84 -8.45 -10.81
N VAL A 5 -4.67 -8.11 -12.09
CA VAL A 5 -4.19 -6.78 -12.51
C VAL A 5 -5.29 -5.74 -12.74
N ASN A 6 -6.58 -6.13 -12.67
CA ASN A 6 -7.73 -5.24 -12.88
C ASN A 6 -8.33 -4.65 -11.59
N THR A 7 -7.70 -4.87 -10.43
CA THR A 7 -8.19 -4.39 -9.12
C THR A 7 -7.51 -3.11 -8.65
N ILE A 8 -6.40 -2.68 -9.28
CA ILE A 8 -5.76 -1.40 -8.97
C ILE A 8 -6.49 -0.28 -9.73
N PRO A 9 -7.02 0.75 -9.04
CA PRO A 9 -7.67 1.88 -9.69
C PRO A 9 -6.72 2.60 -10.65
N CYS A 10 -7.25 3.04 -11.79
CA CYS A 10 -6.51 3.90 -12.71
C CYS A 10 -6.36 5.29 -12.07
N PRO A 11 -5.17 5.92 -12.10
CA PRO A 11 -5.03 7.32 -11.73
C PRO A 11 -5.84 8.24 -12.65
N ARG A 12 -6.07 9.48 -12.20
CA ARG A 12 -6.72 10.53 -13.00
C ARG A 12 -6.00 10.67 -14.35
N ASP A 13 -6.74 10.67 -15.46
CA ASP A 13 -6.11 10.89 -16.75
C ASP A 13 -5.77 12.38 -16.93
N VAL A 14 -4.48 12.68 -17.10
CA VAL A 14 -3.96 14.04 -17.29
C VAL A 14 -2.97 14.10 -18.47
N THR A 15 -2.92 15.20 -19.19
CA THR A 15 -1.93 15.40 -20.26
C THR A 15 -0.54 15.74 -19.70
N ASN A 16 0.49 15.73 -20.55
CA ASN A 16 1.85 16.13 -20.15
C ASN A 16 1.90 17.56 -19.62
N GLU A 17 1.20 18.49 -20.28
CA GLU A 17 1.11 19.88 -19.84
C GLU A 17 0.44 20.01 -18.47
N GLN A 18 -0.63 19.24 -18.24
CA GLN A 18 -1.33 19.22 -16.96
C GLN A 18 -0.45 18.63 -15.86
N LEU A 19 0.25 17.52 -16.13
CA LEU A 19 1.19 16.92 -15.19
C LEU A 19 2.30 17.92 -14.81
N MET A 20 2.94 18.54 -15.80
CA MET A 20 3.95 19.58 -15.56
C MET A 20 3.40 20.74 -14.74
N LYS A 21 2.17 21.19 -15.02
CA LYS A 21 1.53 22.25 -14.25
C LYS A 21 1.30 21.84 -12.80
N ILE A 22 0.92 20.59 -12.54
CA ILE A 22 0.74 20.07 -11.18
C ILE A 22 2.09 19.99 -10.46
N LEU A 23 3.11 19.45 -11.09
CA LEU A 23 4.46 19.30 -10.50
C LEU A 23 5.10 20.65 -10.14
N ASN A 24 4.79 21.72 -10.89
CA ASN A 24 5.26 23.08 -10.63
C ASN A 24 4.28 23.92 -9.79
N SER A 25 3.18 23.34 -9.32
CA SER A 25 2.17 24.05 -8.52
C SER A 25 2.57 24.11 -7.04
N SER A 26 1.79 24.85 -6.25
CA SER A 26 1.92 24.89 -4.79
C SER A 26 1.52 23.58 -4.10
N ASP A 27 0.82 22.67 -4.80
CA ASP A 27 0.47 21.34 -4.29
C ASP A 27 0.79 20.24 -5.33
N PRO A 28 2.07 19.86 -5.49
CA PRO A 28 2.48 18.75 -6.37
C PRO A 28 1.85 17.42 -5.98
N SER A 29 1.38 17.31 -4.75
CA SER A 29 0.74 16.14 -4.17
C SER A 29 -0.71 15.95 -4.68
N SER A 30 -1.26 16.91 -5.44
CA SER A 30 -2.58 16.78 -6.09
C SER A 30 -2.77 15.50 -6.91
N TYR A 31 -1.69 15.02 -7.52
CA TYR A 31 -1.73 13.88 -8.43
C TYR A 31 -1.22 12.63 -7.72
N ARG A 32 -2.05 11.59 -7.69
CA ARG A 32 -1.78 10.33 -7.01
C ARG A 32 -1.80 9.20 -8.02
N VAL A 33 -0.83 8.29 -7.90
CA VAL A 33 -0.80 7.04 -8.66
C VAL A 33 -1.05 5.89 -7.68
N PRO A 34 -2.21 5.22 -7.75
CA PRO A 34 -2.44 4.00 -7.02
C PRO A 34 -1.44 2.92 -7.49
N MET A 35 -0.68 2.38 -6.56
CA MET A 35 0.24 1.28 -6.83
C MET A 35 0.33 0.34 -5.63
N SER A 36 0.68 -0.91 -5.89
CA SER A 36 1.01 -1.89 -4.86
C SER A 36 2.50 -2.19 -4.95
N ILE A 37 3.22 -1.99 -3.85
CA ILE A 37 4.64 -2.30 -3.72
C ILE A 37 4.75 -3.64 -2.99
N GLY A 38 5.19 -4.68 -3.69
CA GLY A 38 5.44 -6.02 -3.16
C GLY A 38 6.63 -6.05 -2.20
N GLU A 39 6.84 -7.19 -1.57
CA GLU A 39 7.90 -7.38 -0.58
C GLU A 39 9.27 -7.54 -1.24
N GLY A 40 10.32 -7.13 -0.53
CA GLY A 40 11.69 -7.31 -0.98
C GLY A 40 12.08 -8.78 -0.95
N ARG A 41 12.47 -9.32 -2.10
CA ARG A 41 12.87 -10.72 -2.26
C ARG A 41 14.32 -10.83 -2.75
N THR A 42 15.06 -11.78 -2.23
CA THR A 42 16.44 -12.04 -2.66
C THR A 42 16.43 -12.90 -3.92
N GLU A 43 17.13 -12.44 -4.95
CA GLU A 43 17.34 -13.11 -6.22
C GLU A 43 18.81 -13.06 -6.61
N SER A 44 19.21 -13.81 -7.63
CA SER A 44 20.55 -13.72 -8.19
C SER A 44 20.59 -12.82 -9.42
N ASP A 45 21.58 -11.94 -9.48
CA ASP A 45 21.87 -11.17 -10.68
C ASP A 45 22.57 -12.02 -11.76
N LYS A 46 22.99 -11.41 -12.88
CA LYS A 46 23.66 -12.14 -13.98
C LYS A 46 25.01 -12.74 -13.56
N SER A 47 25.68 -12.16 -12.56
CA SER A 47 26.94 -12.64 -12.00
C SER A 47 26.77 -13.74 -10.94
N GLY A 48 25.52 -14.03 -10.53
CA GLY A 48 25.22 -14.92 -9.42
C GLY A 48 25.24 -14.25 -8.05
N SER A 49 25.47 -12.93 -8.00
CA SER A 49 25.47 -12.17 -6.75
C SER A 49 24.04 -11.94 -6.26
N PRO A 50 23.78 -12.01 -4.94
CA PRO A 50 22.46 -11.75 -4.39
C PRO A 50 22.07 -10.29 -4.59
N CYS A 51 20.83 -10.05 -5.04
CA CYS A 51 20.22 -8.75 -5.18
C CYS A 51 18.79 -8.76 -4.64
N THR A 52 18.32 -7.60 -4.18
CA THR A 52 16.93 -7.44 -3.72
C THR A 52 16.06 -6.98 -4.88
N VAL A 53 14.96 -7.69 -5.11
CA VAL A 53 13.96 -7.39 -6.12
C VAL A 53 12.68 -6.92 -5.42
N TYR A 54 12.03 -5.91 -6.00
CA TYR A 54 10.71 -5.45 -5.57
C TYR A 54 9.79 -5.44 -6.78
N ASP A 55 8.64 -6.07 -6.66
CA ASP A 55 7.61 -6.04 -7.69
C ASP A 55 6.65 -4.88 -7.41
N VAL A 56 6.35 -4.07 -8.42
CA VAL A 56 5.41 -2.94 -8.30
C VAL A 56 4.31 -3.10 -9.33
N ALA A 57 3.07 -3.15 -8.86
CA ALA A 57 1.89 -3.29 -9.69
C ALA A 57 1.11 -1.97 -9.77
N ILE A 58 0.63 -1.65 -10.98
CA ILE A 58 -0.22 -0.49 -11.28
C ILE A 58 -1.34 -0.89 -12.23
N ASN A 59 -2.31 0.01 -12.40
CA ASN A 59 -3.36 -0.16 -13.40
C ASN A 59 -2.78 -0.34 -14.82
N SER A 60 -3.35 -1.29 -15.56
CA SER A 60 -2.84 -1.70 -16.87
C SER A 60 -2.93 -0.60 -17.95
N GLU A 61 -3.94 0.27 -17.92
CA GLU A 61 -4.05 1.38 -18.88
C GLU A 61 -3.02 2.47 -18.58
N PHE A 62 -2.81 2.76 -17.30
CA PHE A 62 -1.75 3.68 -16.90
C PHE A 62 -0.36 3.14 -17.25
N PHE A 63 -0.13 1.84 -17.10
CA PHE A 63 1.13 1.20 -17.53
C PHE A 63 1.41 1.42 -19.02
N LYS A 64 0.42 1.26 -19.89
CA LYS A 64 0.58 1.54 -21.34
C LYS A 64 0.99 2.97 -21.63
N LYS A 65 0.53 3.93 -20.81
CA LYS A 65 0.90 5.35 -20.92
C LYS A 65 2.35 5.57 -20.49
N VAL A 66 2.73 5.00 -19.35
CA VAL A 66 4.11 5.01 -18.81
C VAL A 66 5.10 4.38 -19.80
N GLU A 67 4.72 3.32 -20.52
CA GLU A 67 5.61 2.70 -21.52
C GLU A 67 5.87 3.59 -22.75
N LYS A 68 4.92 4.46 -23.12
CA LYS A 68 4.97 5.24 -24.37
C LYS A 68 5.43 6.68 -24.17
N ASP A 69 5.30 7.19 -22.95
CA ASP A 69 5.55 8.60 -22.65
C ASP A 69 6.69 8.75 -21.63
N VAL A 70 7.79 9.36 -22.08
CA VAL A 70 9.01 9.53 -21.29
C VAL A 70 8.78 10.40 -20.05
N LEU A 71 7.90 11.40 -20.11
CA LEU A 71 7.59 12.25 -18.96
C LEU A 71 6.87 11.41 -17.89
N PHE A 72 5.85 10.66 -18.27
CA PHE A 72 5.14 9.77 -17.35
C PHE A 72 6.02 8.64 -16.84
N GLN A 73 6.93 8.09 -17.68
CA GLN A 73 7.92 7.11 -17.25
C GLN A 73 8.82 7.65 -16.15
N THR A 74 9.39 8.84 -16.38
CA THR A 74 10.32 9.47 -15.44
C THR A 74 9.61 9.81 -14.13
N PHE A 75 8.44 10.47 -14.22
CA PHE A 75 7.60 10.78 -13.07
C PHE A 75 7.25 9.52 -12.28
N PHE A 76 6.74 8.47 -12.95
CA PHE A 76 6.30 7.25 -12.27
C PHE A 76 7.47 6.54 -11.58
N LEU A 77 8.62 6.42 -12.24
CA LEU A 77 9.81 5.83 -11.62
C LEU A 77 10.23 6.61 -10.38
N THR A 78 10.24 7.95 -10.42
CA THR A 78 10.53 8.77 -9.23
C THR A 78 9.57 8.45 -8.08
N VAL A 79 8.27 8.39 -8.33
CA VAL A 79 7.28 8.04 -7.28
C VAL A 79 7.52 6.62 -6.74
N VAL A 80 7.89 5.67 -7.59
CA VAL A 80 8.23 4.30 -7.16
C VAL A 80 9.47 4.29 -6.27
N PHE A 81 10.52 5.03 -6.64
CA PHE A 81 11.72 5.15 -5.81
C PHE A 81 11.40 5.76 -4.46
N GLU A 82 10.72 6.91 -4.43
CA GLU A 82 10.29 7.56 -3.19
C GLU A 82 9.43 6.62 -2.32
N GLY A 83 8.48 5.91 -2.94
CA GLY A 83 7.63 4.95 -2.25
C GLY A 83 8.39 3.74 -1.69
N LEU A 84 9.42 3.25 -2.38
CA LEU A 84 10.29 2.19 -1.88
C LEU A 84 11.16 2.68 -0.72
N GLN A 85 11.74 3.87 -0.84
CA GLN A 85 12.57 4.48 0.20
C GLN A 85 11.75 4.74 1.46
N ASP A 86 10.53 5.26 1.35
CA ASP A 86 9.64 5.48 2.49
C ASP A 86 9.17 4.15 3.10
N LYS A 87 8.75 3.19 2.28
CA LYS A 87 8.23 1.90 2.77
C LYS A 87 9.31 1.05 3.45
N TYR A 88 10.52 1.03 2.92
CA TYR A 88 11.59 0.15 3.38
C TYR A 88 12.75 0.87 4.08
N GLN A 89 12.65 2.20 4.24
CA GLN A 89 13.66 3.05 4.89
C GLN A 89 15.06 2.81 4.30
N CYS A 90 15.14 2.74 2.97
CA CYS A 90 16.37 2.49 2.23
C CYS A 90 16.76 3.69 1.35
N GLU A 91 18.02 3.73 0.92
CA GLU A 91 18.49 4.74 -0.03
C GLU A 91 18.64 4.13 -1.43
N LEU A 92 17.96 4.71 -2.42
CA LEU A 92 18.04 4.29 -3.82
C LEU A 92 18.52 5.48 -4.66
N ASP A 93 19.53 5.25 -5.50
CA ASP A 93 20.05 6.26 -6.40
C ASP A 93 19.24 6.26 -7.71
N VAL A 94 18.26 7.17 -7.79
CA VAL A 94 17.40 7.34 -8.96
C VAL A 94 18.22 7.65 -10.22
N GLN A 95 19.35 8.36 -10.10
CA GLN A 95 20.20 8.78 -11.21
C GLN A 95 21.01 7.62 -11.81
N LYS A 96 21.24 6.55 -11.03
CA LYS A 96 21.91 5.32 -11.49
C LYS A 96 20.95 4.21 -11.91
N SER A 97 19.65 4.50 -11.99
CA SER A 97 18.67 3.53 -12.45
C SER A 97 18.82 3.23 -13.95
N THR A 98 18.53 1.99 -14.35
CA THR A 98 18.54 1.59 -15.76
C THR A 98 17.42 0.60 -16.04
N ILE A 99 16.65 0.87 -17.10
CA ILE A 99 15.62 -0.06 -17.58
C ILE A 99 16.28 -1.18 -18.39
N LEU A 100 16.06 -2.43 -17.97
CA LEU A 100 16.59 -3.61 -18.65
C LEU A 100 15.88 -3.82 -20.00
N LYS A 101 16.65 -3.84 -21.10
CA LYS A 101 16.09 -3.98 -22.45
C LYS A 101 15.73 -5.42 -22.85
N ASN A 102 16.43 -6.39 -22.28
CA ASN A 102 16.34 -7.81 -22.65
C ASN A 102 15.71 -8.68 -21.56
N ARG A 103 15.11 -8.07 -20.53
CA ARG A 103 14.52 -8.76 -19.40
C ARG A 103 13.34 -7.97 -18.86
N LYS A 104 12.17 -8.62 -18.77
CA LYS A 104 10.91 -7.99 -18.31
C LYS A 104 10.70 -8.04 -16.80
N SER A 105 11.19 -9.09 -16.14
CA SER A 105 11.19 -9.25 -14.69
C SER A 105 12.44 -10.01 -14.25
N ILE A 106 12.86 -9.82 -13.00
CA ILE A 106 13.85 -10.68 -12.35
C ILE A 106 13.07 -11.70 -11.54
N GLY A 107 13.34 -12.99 -11.75
CA GLY A 107 12.65 -14.12 -11.12
C GLY A 107 11.13 -14.16 -11.35
N THR A 108 10.41 -14.78 -10.41
CA THR A 108 8.95 -14.98 -10.48
C THR A 108 8.23 -13.80 -9.85
N LEU A 109 7.30 -13.19 -10.60
CA LEU A 109 6.49 -12.08 -10.12
C LEU A 109 5.61 -12.51 -8.94
N GLN A 110 5.63 -11.74 -7.87
CA GLN A 110 4.76 -11.96 -6.71
C GLN A 110 3.30 -11.64 -7.04
N SER A 111 2.37 -12.38 -6.43
CA SER A 111 0.95 -12.00 -6.45
C SER A 111 0.74 -10.86 -5.47
N HIS A 112 0.17 -9.76 -5.94
CA HIS A 112 -0.14 -8.61 -5.09
C HIS A 112 -1.47 -8.81 -4.38
N ARG A 113 -1.49 -8.60 -3.06
CA ARG A 113 -2.75 -8.46 -2.31
C ARG A 113 -3.15 -6.99 -2.31
N ILE A 114 -4.17 -6.65 -3.08
CA ILE A 114 -4.62 -5.27 -3.25
C ILE A 114 -5.73 -4.99 -2.24
N GLN A 115 -5.40 -4.20 -1.21
CA GLN A 115 -6.41 -3.59 -0.34
C GLN A 115 -6.83 -2.26 -0.97
N ILE A 116 -8.07 -2.20 -1.45
CA ILE A 116 -8.67 -0.93 -1.87
C ILE A 116 -9.02 -0.17 -0.59
N ARG A 117 -8.09 0.65 -0.10
CA ARG A 117 -8.44 1.72 0.84
C ARG A 117 -9.27 2.73 0.06
N ASP A 118 -10.26 3.36 0.68
CA ASP A 118 -11.04 4.44 0.08
C ASP A 118 -10.10 5.60 -0.28
N ILE A 119 -9.41 5.49 -1.42
CA ILE A 119 -8.83 6.62 -2.12
C ILE A 119 -10.07 7.41 -2.50
N LYS A 120 -10.39 8.44 -1.71
CA LYS A 120 -11.48 9.39 -1.96
C LYS A 120 -11.64 9.51 -3.46
N THR A 121 -12.77 8.99 -3.91
CA THR A 121 -12.99 8.48 -5.24
C THR A 121 -12.33 9.33 -6.30
N THR A 122 -11.32 8.79 -6.99
CA THR A 122 -10.97 9.30 -8.31
C THR A 122 -12.18 8.99 -9.21
N GLU A 123 -13.09 9.96 -9.25
CA GLU A 123 -14.15 10.13 -10.25
C GLU A 123 -15.41 9.24 -10.16
N SER A 124 -16.05 9.12 -8.98
CA SER A 124 -17.50 8.82 -8.92
C SER A 124 -18.34 10.10 -8.95
N ALA A 125 -18.08 10.96 -9.93
CA ALA A 125 -18.93 12.10 -10.27
C ALA A 125 -19.40 12.05 -11.73
N LEU A 126 -19.40 10.86 -12.36
CA LEU A 126 -20.03 10.66 -13.67
C LEU A 126 -20.95 9.44 -13.62
N LYS A 127 -22.25 9.77 -13.55
CA LYS A 127 -23.44 8.93 -13.76
C LYS A 127 -23.84 8.01 -12.60
N ALA A 128 -24.69 8.54 -11.73
CA ALA A 128 -25.66 7.72 -11.02
C ALA A 128 -26.56 6.99 -12.04
N PRO A 129 -26.88 5.69 -11.85
CA PRO A 129 -27.94 5.06 -12.63
C PRO A 129 -29.27 5.69 -12.23
N LEU A 130 -30.06 6.08 -13.23
CA LEU A 130 -31.35 6.78 -13.12
C LEU A 130 -32.50 5.86 -12.69
N ILE A 131 -32.22 4.73 -12.05
CA ILE A 131 -33.25 3.76 -11.62
C ILE A 131 -32.96 3.33 -10.18
N GLU A 132 -33.79 3.84 -9.26
CA GLU A 132 -33.89 3.43 -7.86
C GLU A 132 -34.84 2.22 -7.76
N GLU A 133 -34.34 1.10 -7.23
CA GLU A 133 -35.22 0.07 -6.64
C GLU A 133 -35.61 0.52 -5.23
N ILE A 134 -36.91 0.48 -4.94
CA ILE A 134 -37.47 0.83 -3.63
C ILE A 134 -37.13 -0.29 -2.66
N GLY A 135 -36.12 -0.08 -1.81
CA GLY A 135 -35.74 -1.02 -0.77
C GLY A 135 -34.84 -0.39 0.29
N GLU A 136 -35.48 0.07 1.37
CA GLU A 136 -34.95 0.41 2.70
C GLU A 136 -33.75 1.38 2.79
N LYS A 137 -34.03 2.55 3.40
CA LYS A 137 -33.05 3.60 3.74
C LYS A 137 -31.81 3.03 4.43
N PRO A 138 -30.60 3.20 3.90
CA PRO A 138 -29.40 3.00 4.70
C PRO A 138 -29.32 4.14 5.73
N ALA A 139 -29.17 3.77 7.00
CA ALA A 139 -28.85 4.69 8.08
C ALA A 139 -27.58 5.51 7.71
N PRO A 140 -27.47 6.77 8.18
CA PRO A 140 -26.29 7.58 7.90
C PRO A 140 -25.04 6.85 8.39
N VAL A 141 -24.12 6.54 7.47
CA VAL A 141 -22.82 5.96 7.79
C VAL A 141 -22.01 7.02 8.51
N THR A 142 -22.12 7.07 9.84
CA THR A 142 -21.22 7.84 10.70
C THR A 142 -19.83 7.26 10.51
N LYS A 143 -18.99 7.91 9.71
CA LYS A 143 -17.59 7.53 9.54
C LYS A 143 -16.91 7.60 10.90
N LYS A 144 -16.56 6.44 11.44
CA LYS A 144 -15.81 6.34 12.70
C LYS A 144 -14.38 6.83 12.47
N PRO A 145 -13.73 7.41 13.47
CA PRO A 145 -12.34 7.81 13.35
C PRO A 145 -11.44 6.57 13.13
N GLU A 146 -10.40 6.72 12.31
CA GLU A 146 -9.39 5.69 12.06
C GLU A 146 -8.27 5.73 13.11
N LEU A 147 -7.73 4.56 13.46
CA LEU A 147 -6.54 4.43 14.32
C LEU A 147 -5.27 4.39 13.47
N VAL A 148 -4.23 5.10 13.93
CA VAL A 148 -2.91 5.07 13.27
C VAL A 148 -2.16 3.83 13.75
N TYR A 149 -1.65 3.04 12.81
CA TYR A 149 -0.84 1.86 13.12
C TYR A 149 0.32 1.70 12.13
N ARG A 150 1.36 0.97 12.55
CA ARG A 150 2.53 0.62 11.75
C ARG A 150 2.89 -0.84 11.98
N MET A 151 3.33 -1.53 10.93
CA MET A 151 3.89 -2.87 11.05
C MET A 151 5.33 -2.86 10.52
N ARG A 152 6.22 -3.57 11.20
CA ARG A 152 7.62 -3.76 10.81
C ARG A 152 8.05 -5.21 11.05
N ARG A 153 9.09 -5.64 10.34
CA ARG A 153 9.74 -6.93 10.56
C ARG A 153 11.11 -6.74 11.23
N GLU A 154 11.54 -7.75 11.98
CA GLU A 154 12.89 -7.90 12.51
C GLU A 154 13.40 -9.30 12.12
N PRO A 155 14.60 -9.44 11.53
CA PRO A 155 15.44 -8.39 10.99
C PRO A 155 14.79 -7.66 9.79
N PRO A 156 15.18 -6.40 9.48
CA PRO A 156 14.63 -5.64 8.35
C PRO A 156 14.92 -6.24 6.96
N ILE A 157 15.92 -7.11 6.86
CA ILE A 157 16.40 -7.72 5.62
C ILE A 157 16.65 -9.21 5.88
N GLY A 158 16.20 -10.09 4.98
CA GLY A 158 16.35 -11.54 5.10
C GLY A 158 15.05 -12.25 5.50
N GLU A 159 15.20 -13.41 6.15
CA GLU A 159 14.09 -14.16 6.73
C GLU A 159 13.49 -13.38 7.91
N ILE A 160 12.16 -13.39 7.99
CA ILE A 160 11.42 -12.68 9.04
C ILE A 160 11.49 -13.54 10.30
N GLU A 161 12.09 -13.02 11.37
CA GLU A 161 12.08 -13.68 12.68
C GLU A 161 10.90 -13.18 13.52
N TYR A 162 10.63 -11.87 13.48
CA TYR A 162 9.55 -11.24 14.24
C TYR A 162 8.76 -10.25 13.37
N LEU A 163 7.46 -10.19 13.64
CA LEU A 163 6.58 -9.10 13.21
C LEU A 163 6.23 -8.23 14.41
N ILE A 164 6.41 -6.92 14.23
CA ILE A 164 6.12 -5.91 15.25
C ILE A 164 5.00 -5.03 14.73
N ALA A 165 3.84 -5.08 15.38
CA ALA A 165 2.70 -4.21 15.11
C ALA A 165 2.56 -3.14 16.21
N GLU A 166 2.63 -1.87 15.82
CA GLU A 166 2.55 -0.71 16.70
C GLU A 166 1.24 0.04 16.43
N PHE A 167 0.41 0.20 17.48
CA PHE A 167 -0.88 0.89 17.39
C PHE A 167 -0.85 2.15 18.25
N LYS A 168 -1.18 3.31 17.66
CA LYS A 168 -1.30 4.57 18.40
C LYS A 168 -2.69 4.70 18.98
N ILE A 169 -2.85 4.25 20.21
CA ILE A 169 -4.12 4.30 20.95
C ILE A 169 -4.36 5.73 21.49
N PRO A 170 -5.47 6.39 21.15
CA PRO A 170 -5.82 7.71 21.70
C PRO A 170 -6.12 7.64 23.20
N ALA A 171 -5.85 8.73 23.92
CA ALA A 171 -6.11 8.83 25.36
C ALA A 171 -7.61 8.65 25.74
N SER A 172 -8.52 8.74 24.78
CA SER A 172 -9.95 8.50 24.95
C SER A 172 -10.35 7.02 24.98
N VAL A 173 -9.42 6.10 24.68
CA VAL A 173 -9.70 4.65 24.65
C VAL A 173 -9.04 3.99 25.85
N GLU A 174 -9.85 3.31 26.67
CA GLU A 174 -9.34 2.50 27.76
C GLU A 174 -8.91 1.11 27.27
N PHE A 175 -7.94 0.52 27.96
CA PHE A 175 -7.43 -0.82 27.61
C PHE A 175 -8.53 -1.90 27.63
N LYS A 176 -9.48 -1.82 28.57
CA LYS A 176 -10.61 -2.75 28.67
C LYS A 176 -11.55 -2.73 27.45
N ASP A 177 -11.43 -1.70 26.63
CA ASP A 177 -12.24 -1.49 25.43
C ASP A 177 -11.51 -1.89 24.15
N LEU A 178 -10.25 -2.35 24.28
CA LEU A 178 -9.49 -2.93 23.18
C LEU A 178 -9.57 -4.46 23.20
N ASN A 179 -9.82 -5.05 22.04
CA ASN A 179 -9.73 -6.49 21.82
C ASN A 179 -8.75 -6.75 20.66
N LEU A 180 -7.61 -7.38 20.95
CA LEU A 180 -6.59 -7.76 19.97
C LEU A 180 -6.64 -9.26 19.76
N GLU A 181 -6.94 -9.67 18.53
CA GLU A 181 -6.94 -11.06 18.09
C GLU A 181 -5.87 -11.23 17.01
N VAL A 182 -5.00 -12.22 17.19
CA VAL A 182 -3.97 -12.57 16.21
C VAL A 182 -4.15 -14.04 15.84
N GLY A 183 -4.57 -14.26 14.60
CA GLY A 183 -4.59 -15.56 13.96
C GLY A 183 -3.27 -15.87 13.27
N GLU A 184 -3.23 -16.97 12.52
CA GLU A 184 -2.03 -17.40 11.80
C GLU A 184 -1.60 -16.38 10.75
N ASP A 185 -2.55 -15.84 9.97
CA ASP A 185 -2.26 -14.92 8.88
C ASP A 185 -3.04 -13.61 9.00
N ARG A 186 -3.65 -13.32 10.16
CA ARG A 186 -4.58 -12.20 10.34
C ARG A 186 -4.49 -11.57 11.72
N LEU A 187 -4.60 -10.24 11.78
CA LEU A 187 -4.67 -9.48 13.01
C LEU A 187 -5.93 -8.61 12.97
N VAL A 188 -6.67 -8.64 14.07
CA VAL A 188 -7.86 -7.82 14.30
C VAL A 188 -7.70 -7.06 15.61
N LEU A 189 -7.87 -5.74 15.56
CA LEU A 189 -7.97 -4.87 16.73
C LEU A 189 -9.31 -4.13 16.70
N ASP A 190 -10.19 -4.47 17.63
CA ASP A 190 -11.45 -3.76 17.87
C ASP A 190 -11.34 -2.85 19.09
N SER A 191 -12.04 -1.72 19.05
CA SER A 191 -12.14 -0.73 20.13
C SER A 191 -13.59 -0.60 20.62
N LYS A 192 -14.35 -1.71 20.64
CA LYS A 192 -15.80 -1.76 20.89
C LYS A 192 -16.58 -0.77 20.03
N GLY A 193 -16.13 -0.59 18.79
CA GLY A 193 -16.74 0.32 17.85
C GLY A 193 -16.58 1.82 18.14
N MET A 194 -15.67 2.24 19.03
CA MET A 194 -15.29 3.66 19.19
C MET A 194 -14.53 4.17 17.95
N PHE A 195 -13.65 3.33 17.41
CA PHE A 195 -12.91 3.56 16.16
C PHE A 195 -13.32 2.53 15.12
N GLU A 196 -12.89 2.77 13.88
CA GLU A 196 -12.93 1.75 12.85
C GLU A 196 -12.10 0.53 13.26
N MET A 197 -12.62 -0.67 13.02
CA MET A 197 -11.94 -1.91 13.34
C MET A 197 -10.71 -2.04 12.46
N ILE A 198 -9.56 -2.30 13.07
CA ILE A 198 -8.36 -2.63 12.30
C ILE A 198 -8.41 -4.13 12.04
N ASP A 199 -8.45 -4.51 10.77
CA ASP A 199 -8.54 -5.90 10.34
C ASP A 199 -7.68 -6.07 9.10
N PHE A 200 -6.53 -6.73 9.25
CA PHE A 200 -5.62 -6.97 8.14
C PHE A 200 -4.95 -8.33 8.25
N PHE A 201 -4.42 -8.77 7.12
CA PHE A 201 -3.65 -10.00 7.03
C PHE A 201 -2.16 -9.73 7.26
N LEU A 202 -1.50 -10.67 7.93
CA LEU A 202 -0.08 -10.67 8.20
C LEU A 202 0.70 -11.05 6.93
N PRO A 203 1.93 -10.54 6.77
CA PRO A 203 2.78 -10.82 5.61
C PRO A 203 3.28 -12.28 5.55
N CYS A 204 3.30 -12.97 6.69
CA CYS A 204 3.62 -14.39 6.79
C CYS A 204 2.72 -15.05 7.85
N SER A 205 2.61 -16.38 7.80
CA SER A 205 2.04 -17.15 8.90
C SER A 205 2.87 -16.92 10.16
N VAL A 206 2.23 -16.50 11.24
CA VAL A 206 2.85 -16.37 12.56
C VAL A 206 2.51 -17.58 13.41
N ASP A 207 3.48 -18.00 14.21
CA ASP A 207 3.25 -19.00 15.24
C ASP A 207 2.50 -18.35 16.42
N GLN A 208 1.27 -18.80 16.65
CA GLN A 208 0.40 -18.26 17.70
C GLN A 208 0.92 -18.57 19.11
N GLU A 209 1.83 -19.53 19.27
CA GLU A 209 2.45 -19.84 20.56
C GLU A 209 3.51 -18.81 20.99
N TYR A 210 4.04 -18.02 20.03
CA TYR A 210 5.12 -17.07 20.26
C TYR A 210 4.71 -15.60 20.05
N ILE A 211 3.48 -15.26 20.42
CA ILE A 211 2.96 -13.89 20.34
C ILE A 211 3.13 -13.19 21.69
N ASP A 212 3.75 -12.01 21.66
CA ASP A 212 3.80 -11.08 22.80
C ASP A 212 3.17 -9.73 22.43
N ALA A 213 2.54 -9.08 23.40
CA ALA A 213 1.90 -7.78 23.25
C ALA A 213 2.18 -6.91 24.48
N GLN A 214 2.73 -5.73 24.25
CA GLN A 214 3.09 -4.79 25.32
C GLN A 214 2.38 -3.45 25.10
N LEU A 215 1.71 -2.96 26.15
CA LEU A 215 1.08 -1.64 26.15
C LEU A 215 2.03 -0.62 26.76
N ASN A 216 2.62 0.23 25.92
CA ASN A 216 3.40 1.37 26.40
C ASN A 216 2.49 2.60 26.54
N ARG A 217 2.16 2.95 27.79
CA ARG A 217 1.61 4.28 28.09
C ARG A 217 2.79 5.24 28.14
N ASN A 218 2.90 6.14 27.17
CA ASN A 218 3.74 7.32 27.34
C ASN A 218 3.14 8.16 28.48
N ASN A 219 3.53 7.84 29.72
CA ASN A 219 3.35 8.73 30.85
C ASN A 219 4.49 9.75 30.79
N ASP A 220 4.35 10.73 29.91
CA ASP A 220 5.07 12.02 29.96
C ASP A 220 4.25 13.09 29.22
#